data_AF-A0A816DMF5-F1
#
_entry.id   AF-A0A816DMF5-F1
#
_cell.length_a   1.000
_cell.length_b   1.000
_cell.length_c   1.000
_cell.angle_alpha   90.00
_cell.angle_beta   90.00
_cell.angle_gamma   90.00
#
_symmetry.space_group_name_H-M   'P 1'
#
loop_
_entity.id
_entity.type
_entity.pdbx_description
1 polymer ?
#
loop_
_entity_poly.entity_id
_entity_poly.type
_entity_poly.pdbx_seq_one_letter_code
_entity_poly.pdbx_strand_id
1 'polypeptide(L)'
;MPTFSSLPFDAYSLPEIDNPLSIKIHNFLTYLIQNRPNGVPVHVMREDSPNRHLFTRHMVDDRSESSMSYVEFLRYIQEQIRK
;
A
#
# COMPACT_ATOMS: atom_id res chain seq x y z
N MET A 1 19.93 7.09 17.98
CA MET A 1 18.63 7.31 17.32
C MET A 1 18.38 6.15 16.38
N PRO A 2 17.20 5.52 16.38
CA PRO A 2 16.89 4.46 15.42
C PRO A 2 16.98 5.02 14.00
N THR A 3 17.63 4.29 13.10
CA THR A 3 17.76 4.62 11.68
C THR A 3 16.76 3.80 10.86
N PHE A 4 16.42 4.25 9.64
CA PHE A 4 15.51 3.50 8.78
C PHE A 4 15.96 2.04 8.56
N SER A 5 17.26 1.83 8.37
CA SER A 5 17.86 0.50 8.18
C SER A 5 17.72 -0.43 9.39
N SER A 6 17.48 0.13 10.59
CA SER A 6 17.27 -0.65 11.82
C SER A 6 15.84 -1.18 11.97
N LEU A 7 14.91 -0.75 11.13
CA LEU A 7 13.55 -1.27 11.10
C LEU A 7 13.50 -2.68 10.46
N PRO A 8 12.63 -3.59 10.91
CA PRO A 8 12.42 -4.86 10.23
C PRO A 8 11.88 -4.64 8.81
N PHE A 9 12.18 -5.55 7.88
CA PHE A 9 11.65 -5.47 6.49
C PHE A 9 10.13 -5.50 6.44
N ASP A 10 9.53 -6.35 7.28
CA ASP A 10 8.09 -6.55 7.38
C ASP A 10 7.69 -6.63 8.85
N ALA A 11 6.59 -5.97 9.21
CA ALA A 11 5.97 -6.05 10.53
C ALA A 11 4.44 -6.04 10.39
N TYR A 12 3.75 -6.75 11.30
CA TYR A 12 2.28 -6.89 11.29
C TYR A 12 1.58 -5.99 12.32
N SER A 13 2.33 -5.08 12.92
CA SER A 13 1.83 -4.10 13.89
C SER A 13 2.69 -2.85 13.83
N LEU A 14 2.04 -1.69 13.92
CA LEU A 14 2.73 -0.42 14.11
C LEU A 14 3.00 -0.24 15.61
N PRO A 15 4.24 0.08 16.05
CA PRO A 15 4.51 0.34 17.46
C PRO A 15 3.73 1.56 17.96
N GLU A 16 3.21 1.46 19.18
CA GLU A 16 2.60 2.58 19.90
C GLU A 16 3.66 3.30 20.73
N ILE A 17 3.84 4.59 20.44
CA ILE A 17 4.75 5.47 21.18
C ILE A 17 3.94 6.69 21.64
N ASP A 18 4.23 7.19 22.85
CA ASP A 18 3.56 8.37 23.41
C ASP A 18 4.04 9.66 22.73
N ASN A 19 3.52 9.91 21.53
CA ASN A 19 3.71 11.17 20.82
C ASN A 19 2.50 11.50 19.92
N PRO A 20 2.31 12.79 19.56
CA PRO A 20 1.13 13.21 18.80
C PRO A 20 0.97 12.55 17.42
N LEU A 21 2.07 12.17 16.76
CA LEU A 21 2.01 11.54 15.43
C LEU A 21 1.53 10.09 15.53
N SER A 22 2.10 9.33 16.47
CA SER A 22 1.70 7.96 16.78
C SER A 22 0.20 7.89 17.10
N ILE A 23 -0.28 8.75 18.01
CA ILE A 23 -1.71 8.83 18.38
C ILE A 23 -2.58 9.10 17.14
N LYS A 24 -2.19 10.04 16.27
CA LYS A 24 -2.95 10.36 15.05
C LYS A 24 -3.01 9.18 14.07
N ILE A 25 -1.90 8.48 13.84
CA ILE A 25 -1.86 7.33 12.92
C ILE A 25 -2.73 6.18 13.47
N HIS A 26 -2.63 5.87 14.75
CA HIS A 26 -3.42 4.80 15.38
C HIS A 26 -4.92 5.11 15.37
N ASN A 27 -5.32 6.36 15.60
CA ASN A 27 -6.71 6.79 15.46
C ASN A 27 -7.20 6.64 14.01
N PHE A 28 -6.37 7.01 13.03
CA PHE A 28 -6.71 6.85 11.61
C PHE A 28 -6.86 5.37 11.21
N LEU A 29 -5.93 4.51 11.62
CA LEU A 29 -6.01 3.07 11.36
C LEU A 29 -7.25 2.45 12.03
N THR A 30 -7.53 2.83 13.28
CA THR A 30 -8.71 2.37 14.02
C THR A 30 -10.00 2.76 13.28
N TYR A 31 -10.09 4.01 12.82
CA TYR A 31 -11.22 4.47 12.00
C TYR A 31 -11.36 3.61 10.74
N LEU A 32 -10.29 3.37 9.97
CA LEU A 32 -10.37 2.56 8.75
C LEU A 32 -10.79 1.11 9.01
N ILE A 33 -10.27 0.50 10.07
CA ILE A 33 -10.55 -0.90 10.43
C ILE A 33 -12.00 -1.07 10.88
N GLN A 34 -12.51 -0.16 11.73
CA GLN A 34 -13.88 -0.19 12.23
C GLN A 34 -14.93 -0.03 11.12
N ASN A 35 -14.58 0.66 10.03
CA ASN A 35 -15.45 0.82 8.87
C ASN A 35 -15.46 -0.41 7.92
N ARG A 36 -14.76 -1.50 8.26
CA ARG A 36 -14.68 -2.71 7.42
C ARG A 36 -15.27 -3.94 8.14
N PRO A 37 -16.12 -4.75 7.49
CA PRO A 37 -16.86 -5.84 8.15
C PRO A 37 -15.99 -6.93 8.82
N ASN A 38 -14.74 -7.11 8.39
CA ASN A 38 -13.89 -8.23 8.83
C ASN A 38 -12.58 -7.78 9.50
N GLY A 39 -12.43 -6.48 9.79
CA GLY A 39 -11.13 -5.90 10.07
C GLY A 39 -10.17 -6.01 8.87
N VAL A 40 -9.10 -5.21 8.88
CA VAL A 40 -8.07 -5.28 7.84
C VAL A 40 -6.73 -5.43 8.55
N PRO A 41 -5.91 -6.45 8.20
CA PRO A 41 -4.58 -6.57 8.77
C PRO A 41 -3.71 -5.38 8.36
N VAL A 42 -2.96 -4.84 9.32
CA VAL A 42 -1.98 -3.79 9.07
C VAL A 42 -0.63 -4.44 8.78
N HIS A 43 -0.10 -4.26 7.57
CA HIS A 43 1.23 -4.70 7.18
C HIS A 43 2.11 -3.48 6.96
N VAL A 44 3.10 -3.30 7.84
CA VAL A 44 4.15 -2.30 7.71
C VAL A 44 5.30 -2.92 6.93
N MET A 45 5.68 -2.29 5.84
CA MET A 45 6.70 -2.80 4.92
C MET A 45 7.72 -1.72 4.66
N ARG A 46 9.00 -2.09 4.71
CA ARG A 46 10.09 -1.22 4.23
C ARG A 46 10.10 -1.19 2.71
N GLU A 47 10.46 -0.04 2.16
CA GLU A 47 10.58 0.15 0.72
C GLU A 47 11.58 -0.80 0.05
N ASP A 48 12.65 -1.17 0.75
CA ASP A 48 13.65 -2.14 0.28
C ASP A 48 13.37 -3.59 0.69
N SER A 49 12.15 -3.88 1.20
CA SER A 49 11.74 -5.26 1.49
C SER A 49 11.76 -6.12 0.22
N PRO A 50 12.26 -7.37 0.29
CA PRO A 50 12.12 -8.32 -0.83
C PRO A 50 10.63 -8.59 -1.17
N ASN A 51 9.72 -8.31 -0.24
CA ASN A 51 8.29 -8.48 -0.40
C ASN A 51 7.58 -7.23 -0.97
N ARG A 52 8.30 -6.20 -1.42
CA ARG A 52 7.71 -4.97 -2.01
C ARG A 52 6.67 -5.24 -3.10
N HIS A 53 6.85 -6.32 -3.85
CA HIS A 53 5.91 -6.75 -4.88
C HIS A 53 4.48 -6.99 -4.36
N LEU A 54 4.31 -7.35 -3.08
CA LEU A 54 3.01 -7.52 -2.44
C LEU A 54 2.27 -6.18 -2.26
N PHE A 55 2.98 -5.07 -2.14
CA PHE A 55 2.40 -3.74 -2.14
C PHE A 55 2.12 -3.27 -3.58
N THR A 56 3.12 -3.34 -4.46
CA THR A 56 3.01 -2.79 -5.82
C THR A 56 1.98 -3.51 -6.69
N ARG A 57 1.66 -4.79 -6.43
CA ARG A 57 0.55 -5.48 -7.13
C ARG A 57 -0.83 -4.84 -6.91
N HIS A 58 -0.98 -3.97 -5.90
CA HIS A 58 -2.23 -3.24 -5.64
C HIS A 58 -2.26 -1.85 -6.33
N MET A 59 -1.18 -1.46 -7.02
CA MET A 59 -1.12 -0.23 -7.83
C MET A 59 -1.81 -0.47 -9.18
N VAL A 60 -3.13 -0.55 -9.17
CA VAL A 60 -3.94 -1.00 -10.31
C VAL A 60 -3.85 -0.12 -11.56
N ASP A 61 -3.46 1.15 -11.40
CA ASP A 61 -3.29 2.09 -12.51
C ASP A 61 -1.92 1.99 -13.18
N ASP A 62 -0.94 1.39 -12.51
CA ASP A 62 0.40 1.20 -13.03
C ASP A 62 0.48 0.01 -13.98
N ARG A 63 1.49 0.02 -14.84
CA ARG A 63 1.80 -1.12 -15.71
C ARG A 63 2.35 -2.27 -14.86
N SER A 64 1.86 -3.49 -15.10
CA SER A 64 2.42 -4.71 -14.51
C SER A 64 3.03 -5.62 -15.59
N GLU A 65 3.65 -6.73 -15.19
CA GLU A 65 4.17 -7.72 -16.14
C GLU A 65 3.08 -8.29 -17.06
N SER A 66 1.85 -8.39 -16.55
CA SER A 66 0.72 -9.02 -17.25
C SER A 66 -0.43 -8.06 -17.57
N SER A 67 -0.31 -6.75 -17.28
CA SER A 67 -1.39 -5.78 -17.51
C SER A 67 -0.89 -4.45 -18.04
N MET A 68 -1.74 -3.82 -18.85
CA MET A 68 -1.59 -2.42 -19.25
C MET A 68 -1.77 -1.50 -18.04
N SER A 69 -1.05 -0.40 -18.03
CA SER A 69 -1.40 0.76 -17.19
C SER A 69 -2.76 1.33 -17.59
N TYR A 70 -3.35 2.15 -16.72
CA TYR A 70 -4.61 2.82 -16.98
C TYR A 70 -4.58 3.63 -18.29
N VAL A 71 -3.49 4.37 -18.55
CA VAL A 71 -3.34 5.19 -19.76
C VAL A 71 -3.23 4.33 -21.03
N GLU A 72 -2.50 3.22 -20.96
CA GLU A 72 -2.38 2.27 -22.07
C GLU A 72 -3.73 1.60 -22.36
N PHE A 73 -4.49 1.26 -21.32
CA PHE A 73 -5.83 0.69 -21.47
C PHE A 73 -6.81 1.66 -22.14
N LEU A 74 -6.81 2.94 -21.74
CA LEU A 74 -7.63 3.96 -22.40
C LEU A 74 -7.27 4.14 -23.88
N ARG A 75 -5.96 4.14 -24.20
CA ARG A 75 -5.50 4.21 -25.59
C ARG A 75 -5.95 2.98 -26.38
N TYR A 76 -5.83 1.79 -25.79
CA TYR A 76 -6.30 0.55 -26.40
C TYR A 76 -7.80 0.62 -26.74
N ILE A 77 -8.64 1.09 -25.81
CA ILE A 77 -10.08 1.29 -26.06
C ILE A 77 -10.29 2.27 -27.22
N GLN A 78 -9.61 3.42 -27.22
CA GLN A 78 -9.73 4.42 -28.28
C GLN A 78 -9.40 3.84 -29.66
N GLU A 79 -8.37 3.01 -29.76
CA GLU A 79 -7.99 2.34 -31.01
C GLU A 79 -9.04 1.31 -31.45
N GLN A 80 -9.65 0.55 -30.54
CA GLN A 80 -10.71 -0.40 -30.90
C GLN A 80 -12.00 0.28 -31.37
N ILE A 81 -12.35 1.44 -30.80
CA ILE A 81 -13.55 2.20 -31.21
C ILE A 81 -13.39 2.84 -32.59
N ARG A 82 -12.16 3.21 -32.98
CA ARG A 82 -11.86 3.84 -34.27
C ARG A 82 -11.78 2.87 -35.44
N LYS A 83 -11.75 1.56 -35.17
CA LYS A 83 -11.86 0.50 -36.18
C LYS A 83 -13.31 0.30 -36.57
#